data_AF-A0A321LRM3-F1
#
_entry.id   AF-A0A321LRM3-F1
#
_cell.length_a   1.000
_cell.length_b   1.000
_cell.length_c   1.000
_cell.angle_alpha   90.00
_cell.angle_beta   90.00
_cell.angle_gamma   90.00
#
_symmetry.space_group_name_H-M   'P 1'
#
loop_
_entity.id
_entity.type
_entity.pdbx_description
1 polymer ?
#
loop_
_entity_poly.entity_id
_entity_poly.type
_entity_poly.pdbx_seq_one_letter_code
_entity_poly.pdbx_strand_id
1 'polypeptide(L)'
;MFKILFSLGGALAVAGIVCYAAAFGSRDSEAFISIASGLFSLGALIIALGFYLQARKLRSEVLPRQQQSSNKRTDRLCSSCNREPARVFCRVHQLRLCLTCLDTHDDGRNCLYVPGNRAAAAYK
;
A
#
# COMPACT_ATOMS: atom_id res chain seq x y z
N MET A 1 -14.45 17.76 -0.83
CA MET A 1 -15.24 16.79 -1.62
C MET A 1 -15.44 15.45 -0.92
N PHE A 2 -14.40 14.71 -0.49
CA PHE A 2 -14.59 13.38 0.11
C PHE A 2 -15.54 13.35 1.32
N LYS A 3 -15.43 14.32 2.22
CA LYS A 3 -16.35 14.47 3.37
C LYS A 3 -17.83 14.56 2.96
N ILE A 4 -18.12 15.25 1.84
CA ILE A 4 -19.48 15.42 1.31
C ILE A 4 -19.98 14.11 0.68
N LEU A 5 -19.10 13.37 0.00
CA LEU A 5 -19.43 12.06 -0.57
C LEU A 5 -19.79 11.05 0.52
N PHE A 6 -19.03 11.01 1.61
CA PHE A 6 -19.30 10.13 2.76
C PHE A 6 -20.58 10.52 3.50
N SER A 7 -20.83 11.82 3.73
CA SER A 7 -22.05 12.26 4.41
C SER A 7 -23.30 11.97 3.58
N LEU A 8 -23.24 12.17 2.25
CA LEU A 8 -24.37 11.91 1.36
C LEU A 8 -24.65 10.40 1.23
N GLY A 9 -23.62 9.58 1.01
CA GLY A 9 -23.77 8.12 0.95
C GLY A 9 -24.27 7.52 2.26
N GLY A 10 -23.80 8.02 3.39
CA GLY A 10 -24.29 7.64 4.72
C GLY A 10 -25.76 7.99 4.93
N ALA A 11 -26.18 9.21 4.57
CA ALA A 11 -27.58 9.62 4.68
C ALA A 11 -28.52 8.75 3.82
N LEU A 12 -28.12 8.42 2.59
CA LEU A 12 -28.87 7.51 1.71
C LEU A 12 -28.96 6.08 2.27
N ALA A 13 -27.86 5.55 2.82
CA ALA A 13 -27.86 4.22 3.43
C ALA A 13 -28.77 4.16 4.67
N VAL A 14 -28.74 5.21 5.52
CA VAL A 14 -29.64 5.32 6.69
C VAL A 14 -31.09 5.44 6.25
N ALA A 15 -31.39 6.24 5.23
CA ALA A 15 -32.74 6.34 4.66
C ALA A 15 -33.22 4.98 4.14
N GLY A 16 -32.36 4.21 3.45
CA GLY A 16 -32.67 2.85 3.02
C GLY A 16 -32.99 1.90 4.17
N ILE A 17 -32.22 1.94 5.28
CA ILE A 17 -32.48 1.11 6.47
C ILE A 17 -33.81 1.49 7.14
N VAL A 18 -34.12 2.79 7.24
CA VAL A 18 -35.38 3.27 7.81
C VAL A 18 -36.58 2.83 6.95
N CYS A 19 -36.46 2.95 5.62
CA CYS A 19 -37.49 2.45 4.69
C CYS A 19 -37.66 0.93 4.78
N TYR A 20 -36.56 0.18 4.96
CA TYR A 20 -36.62 -1.27 5.15
C TYR A 20 -37.35 -1.64 6.44
N ALA A 21 -37.07 -0.93 7.54
CA ALA A 21 -37.76 -1.14 8.82
C ALA A 21 -39.26 -0.81 8.73
N ALA A 22 -39.64 0.22 7.97
CA ALA A 22 -41.04 0.58 7.74
C ALA A 22 -41.83 -0.50 6.97
N ALA A 23 -41.15 -1.32 6.17
CA ALA A 23 -41.78 -2.39 5.41
C ALA A 23 -42.33 -3.54 6.29
N PHE A 24 -41.86 -3.68 7.53
CA PHE A 24 -42.36 -4.72 8.45
C PHE A 24 -43.77 -4.45 8.99
N GLY A 25 -44.31 -3.24 8.81
CA GLY A 25 -45.62 -2.84 9.34
C GLY A 25 -46.69 -2.53 8.30
N SER A 26 -46.35 -2.52 7.01
CA SER A 26 -47.26 -2.10 5.94
C SER A 26 -47.78 -3.27 5.10
N ARG A 27 -49.05 -3.16 4.68
CA ARG A 27 -49.73 -4.14 3.80
C ARG A 27 -49.17 -4.16 2.38
N ASP A 28 -48.49 -3.08 1.97
CA ASP A 28 -47.83 -2.88 0.67
C ASP A 28 -46.31 -3.10 0.75
N SER A 29 -45.87 -4.20 1.38
CA SER A 29 -44.48 -4.46 1.76
C SER A 29 -43.49 -4.53 0.59
N GLU A 30 -43.91 -4.96 -0.61
CA GLU A 30 -43.00 -5.17 -1.74
C GLU A 30 -42.42 -3.88 -2.32
N ALA A 31 -43.24 -2.84 -2.44
CA ALA A 31 -42.80 -1.54 -2.95
C ALA A 31 -41.74 -0.92 -2.02
N PHE A 32 -41.97 -0.97 -0.70
CA PHE A 32 -41.03 -0.45 0.29
C PHE A 32 -39.70 -1.20 0.32
N ILE A 33 -39.73 -2.53 0.17
CA ILE A 33 -38.50 -3.35 0.11
C ILE A 33 -37.67 -3.01 -1.13
N SER A 34 -38.31 -2.83 -2.30
CA SER A 34 -37.61 -2.47 -3.53
C SER A 34 -36.93 -1.09 -3.41
N ILE A 35 -37.64 -0.08 -2.89
CA ILE A 35 -37.13 1.28 -2.71
C ILE A 35 -35.99 1.28 -1.69
N ALA A 36 -36.15 0.55 -0.58
CA ALA A 36 -35.14 0.44 0.47
C ALA A 36 -33.83 -0.18 -0.05
N SER A 37 -33.92 -1.28 -0.80
CA SER A 37 -32.74 -1.94 -1.38
C SER A 37 -32.02 -1.06 -2.42
N GLY A 38 -32.77 -0.30 -3.21
CA GLY A 38 -32.23 0.68 -4.15
C GLY A 38 -31.46 1.79 -3.46
N LEU A 39 -32.05 2.43 -2.45
CA LEU A 39 -31.42 3.51 -1.69
C LEU A 39 -30.16 3.03 -0.94
N PHE A 40 -30.23 1.83 -0.35
CA PHE A 40 -29.09 1.25 0.34
C PHE A 40 -27.93 0.92 -0.61
N SER A 41 -28.22 0.29 -1.75
CA SER A 41 -27.21 -0.06 -2.76
C SER A 41 -26.53 1.19 -3.34
N LEU A 42 -27.32 2.23 -3.60
CA LEU A 42 -26.82 3.52 -4.09
C LEU A 42 -25.94 4.20 -3.03
N GLY A 43 -26.39 4.22 -1.77
CA GLY A 43 -25.60 4.72 -0.63
C GLY A 43 -24.25 4.00 -0.49
N ALA A 44 -24.26 2.67 -0.56
CA ALA A 44 -23.05 1.85 -0.48
C ALA A 44 -22.08 2.11 -1.64
N LEU A 45 -22.58 2.26 -2.87
CA LEU A 45 -21.78 2.61 -4.04
C LEU A 45 -21.09 3.96 -3.90
N ILE A 46 -21.78 4.97 -3.38
CA ILE A 46 -21.20 6.31 -3.15
C ILE A 46 -20.05 6.25 -2.14
N ILE A 47 -20.23 5.49 -1.06
CA ILE A 47 -19.19 5.30 -0.02
C ILE A 47 -17.97 4.58 -0.64
N ALA A 48 -18.19 3.50 -1.38
CA ALA A 48 -17.12 2.73 -2.03
C ALA A 48 -16.34 3.59 -3.05
N LEU A 49 -17.04 4.43 -3.82
CA LEU A 49 -16.42 5.37 -4.76
C LEU A 49 -15.55 6.40 -4.03
N GLY A 50 -15.99 6.89 -2.87
CA GLY A 50 -15.22 7.78 -2.00
C GLY A 50 -13.88 7.16 -1.58
N PHE A 51 -13.91 5.92 -1.09
CA PHE A 51 -12.70 5.17 -0.75
C PHE A 51 -11.79 4.94 -1.96
N TYR A 52 -12.36 4.57 -3.11
CA TYR A 52 -11.60 4.33 -4.33
C TYR A 52 -10.83 5.56 -4.79
N LEU A 53 -11.49 6.71 -4.83
CA LEU A 53 -10.87 7.97 -5.24
C LEU A 53 -9.79 8.43 -4.25
N GLN A 54 -10.02 8.25 -2.95
CA GLN A 54 -9.01 8.55 -1.92
C GLN A 54 -7.79 7.64 -2.05
N ALA A 55 -7.99 6.34 -2.29
CA ALA A 55 -6.92 5.39 -2.56
C ALA A 55 -6.16 5.73 -3.84
N ARG A 56 -6.86 6.15 -4.91
CA ARG A 56 -6.22 6.63 -6.15
C ARG A 56 -5.36 7.87 -5.92
N LYS A 57 -5.83 8.83 -5.13
CA LYS A 57 -5.07 10.04 -4.78
C LYS A 57 -3.80 9.70 -4.02
N LEU A 58 -3.91 8.87 -3.00
CA LEU A 58 -2.74 8.38 -2.25
C LEU A 58 -1.78 7.60 -3.16
N ARG A 59 -2.30 6.75 -4.06
CA ARG A 59 -1.47 6.02 -5.02
C ARG A 59 -0.70 6.96 -5.96
N SER A 60 -1.32 8.05 -6.42
CA SER A 60 -0.63 9.06 -7.23
C SER A 60 0.44 9.83 -6.47
N GLU A 61 0.32 9.99 -5.16
CA GLU A 61 1.36 10.62 -4.31
C GLU A 61 2.48 9.62 -3.93
N VAL A 62 2.16 8.33 -3.84
CA VAL A 62 3.12 7.27 -3.47
C VAL A 62 3.99 6.83 -4.64
N LEU A 63 3.46 6.77 -5.87
CA LEU A 63 4.21 6.42 -7.09
C LEU A 63 5.50 7.27 -7.30
N PRO A 64 5.46 8.62 -7.24
CA PRO A 64 6.68 9.42 -7.38
C PRO A 64 7.65 9.24 -6.20
N ARG A 65 7.14 8.92 -4.99
CA ARG A 65 7.98 8.72 -3.79
C ARG A 65 8.69 7.36 -3.76
N GLN A 66 8.12 6.33 -4.39
CA GLN A 66 8.75 5.01 -4.49
C GLN A 66 9.91 4.99 -5.50
N GLN A 67 9.76 5.67 -6.65
CA GLN A 67 10.85 5.76 -7.65
C GLN A 67 12.03 6.60 -7.16
N GLN A 68 11.78 7.68 -6.42
CA GLN A 68 12.85 8.57 -5.95
C GLN A 68 13.63 8.02 -4.74
N SER A 69 13.02 7.14 -3.93
CA SER A 69 13.70 6.49 -2.79
C SER A 69 14.46 5.22 -3.17
N SER A 70 14.06 4.54 -4.27
CA SER A 70 14.76 3.36 -4.79
C SER A 70 16.07 3.69 -5.51
N ASN A 71 16.21 4.88 -6.09
CA ASN A 71 17.35 5.19 -6.96
C ASN A 71 18.58 5.73 -6.18
N LYS A 72 18.38 6.37 -5.02
CA LYS A 72 19.50 7.03 -4.32
C LYS A 72 20.28 6.19 -3.28
N ARG A 73 19.81 4.99 -2.90
CA ARG A 73 20.38 4.29 -1.72
C ARG A 73 21.12 2.98 -1.99
N THR A 74 21.06 2.42 -3.20
CA THR A 74 21.51 1.03 -3.43
C THR A 74 22.57 0.83 -4.50
N ASP A 75 22.80 1.80 -5.38
CA ASP A 75 23.90 1.69 -6.35
C ASP A 75 25.20 2.25 -5.77
N ARG A 76 25.60 1.73 -4.60
CA ARG A 76 26.98 1.92 -4.14
C ARG A 76 27.82 0.85 -4.81
N LEU A 77 28.93 1.26 -5.44
CA LEU A 77 29.90 0.36 -6.05
C LEU A 77 30.50 -0.58 -4.98
N CYS A 78 30.97 -1.74 -5.42
CA CYS A 78 31.73 -2.68 -4.60
C CYS A 78 32.94 -1.96 -3.99
N SER A 79 33.13 -2.02 -2.67
CA SER A 79 34.22 -1.28 -2.03
C SER A 79 35.60 -1.93 -2.25
N SER A 80 35.65 -3.15 -2.77
CA SER A 80 36.90 -3.83 -3.15
C SER A 80 37.32 -3.46 -4.58
N CYS A 81 36.45 -3.66 -5.57
CA CYS A 81 36.83 -3.46 -6.97
C CYS A 81 36.41 -2.10 -7.57
N ASN A 82 35.48 -1.37 -6.96
CA ASN A 82 34.91 -0.11 -7.44
C ASN A 82 34.43 -0.11 -8.91
N ARG A 83 34.21 -1.28 -9.51
CA ARG A 83 33.78 -1.43 -10.92
C ARG A 83 32.34 -1.91 -11.04
N GLU A 84 31.93 -2.79 -10.15
CA GLU A 84 30.61 -3.43 -10.19
C GLU A 84 29.70 -2.91 -9.07
N PRO A 85 28.37 -2.89 -9.30
CA PRO A 85 27.42 -2.51 -8.27
C PRO A 85 27.43 -3.54 -7.13
N ALA A 86 27.46 -3.07 -5.88
CA ALA A 86 27.41 -3.96 -4.74
C ALA A 86 26.02 -4.59 -4.61
N ARG A 87 25.98 -5.93 -4.61
CA ARG A 87 24.74 -6.70 -4.43
C ARG A 87 24.54 -7.14 -2.99
N VAL A 88 25.64 -7.33 -2.26
CA VAL A 88 25.65 -7.90 -0.91
C VAL A 88 26.40 -6.97 0.03
N PHE A 89 25.94 -6.92 1.28
CA PHE A 89 26.61 -6.24 2.37
C PHE A 89 26.99 -7.25 3.45
N CYS A 90 28.27 -7.32 3.79
CA CYS A 90 28.75 -8.08 4.94
C CYS A 90 28.56 -7.24 6.21
N ARG A 91 27.77 -7.74 7.17
CA ARG A 91 27.54 -7.06 8.45
C ARG A 91 28.75 -7.08 9.37
N VAL A 92 29.56 -8.13 9.28
CA VAL A 92 30.74 -8.34 10.14
C VAL A 92 31.84 -7.35 9.78
N HIS A 93 32.21 -7.29 8.50
CA HIS A 93 33.25 -6.38 7.98
C HIS A 93 32.72 -5.01 7.54
N GLN A 94 31.42 -4.74 7.74
CA GLN A 94 30.73 -3.51 7.34
C GLN A 94 30.97 -3.10 5.86
N LEU A 95 31.11 -4.09 4.97
CA LEU A 95 31.62 -3.94 3.61
C LEU A 95 30.54 -4.24 2.56
N ARG A 96 30.54 -3.49 1.45
CA ARG A 96 29.68 -3.73 0.28
C ARG A 96 30.46 -4.45 -0.82
N LEU A 97 29.98 -5.62 -1.25
CA LEU A 97 30.62 -6.42 -2.29
C LEU A 97 29.70 -6.69 -3.48
N CYS A 98 30.30 -6.77 -4.67
CA CYS A 98 29.69 -7.43 -5.83
C CYS A 98 29.79 -8.95 -5.67
N LEU A 99 29.10 -9.71 -6.53
CA LEU A 99 29.13 -11.17 -6.50
C LEU A 99 30.53 -11.73 -6.77
N THR A 100 31.30 -11.08 -7.64
CA THR A 100 32.67 -11.49 -7.99
C THR A 100 33.63 -11.38 -6.81
N CYS A 101 33.57 -10.26 -6.08
CA CYS A 101 34.43 -10.05 -4.91
C CYS A 101 33.92 -10.83 -3.68
N LEU A 102 32.67 -11.29 -3.66
CA LEU A 102 32.10 -12.08 -2.58
C LEU A 102 32.76 -13.45 -2.46
N ASP A 103 33.05 -14.11 -3.58
CA ASP A 103 33.70 -15.42 -3.60
C ASP A 103 35.14 -15.36 -3.09
N THR A 104 35.81 -14.22 -3.26
CA THR A 104 37.14 -13.94 -2.72
C THR A 104 37.10 -13.32 -1.31
N HIS A 105 35.91 -13.04 -0.78
CA HIS A 105 35.74 -12.34 0.48
C HIS A 105 35.55 -13.35 1.61
N ASP A 106 36.69 -13.64 2.24
CA ASP A 106 36.85 -14.35 3.52
C ASP A 106 36.14 -15.70 3.62
N ASP A 107 36.37 -16.44 4.72
CA ASP A 107 35.64 -17.68 4.93
C ASP A 107 34.15 -17.37 5.18
N GLY A 108 33.29 -17.74 4.23
CA GLY A 108 31.85 -17.46 4.25
C GLY A 108 31.09 -17.96 5.49
N ARG A 109 31.73 -18.77 6.33
CA ARG A 109 31.22 -19.24 7.62
C ARG A 109 31.25 -18.18 8.72
N ASN A 110 32.16 -17.21 8.62
CA ASN A 110 32.34 -16.15 9.62
C ASN A 110 31.64 -14.84 9.24
N CYS A 111 31.05 -14.77 8.04
CA CYS A 111 30.45 -13.56 7.51
C CYS A 111 28.92 -13.65 7.50
N LEU A 112 28.28 -12.53 7.85
CA LEU A 112 26.82 -12.42 7.89
C LEU A 112 26.35 -11.48 6.79
N TYR A 113 25.80 -12.05 5.72
CA TYR A 113 25.45 -11.34 4.50
C TYR A 113 24.00 -10.86 4.49
N VAL A 114 23.80 -9.61 4.08
CA VAL A 114 22.48 -9.02 3.89
C VAL A 114 22.40 -8.41 2.49
N PRO A 115 21.27 -8.54 1.79
CA PRO A 115 21.06 -7.88 0.51
C PRO A 115 21.33 -6.38 0.58
N GLY A 116 22.03 -5.82 -0.42
CA GLY A 116 22.42 -4.40 -0.44
C GLY A 116 21.23 -3.43 -0.31
N ASN A 117 20.06 -3.84 -0.80
CA ASN A 117 18.79 -3.10 -0.66
C ASN A 117 18.23 -3.04 0.75
N ARG A 118 18.62 -3.96 1.64
CA ARG A 118 18.26 -3.96 3.06
C ARG A 118 19.38 -3.41 3.96
N ALA A 119 20.58 -3.24 3.42
CA ALA A 119 21.74 -2.77 4.19
C ALA A 119 21.54 -1.37 4.80
N ALA A 120 20.82 -0.47 4.11
CA ALA A 120 20.51 0.88 4.64
C ALA A 120 19.57 0.87 5.85
N ALA A 121 18.79 -0.21 6.05
CA ALA A 121 17.94 -0.39 7.23
C ALA A 121 18.66 -1.11 8.37
N ALA A 122 19.80 -1.77 8.08
CA ALA A 122 20.61 -2.48 9.06
C ALA A 122 21.60 -1.57 9.82
N TYR A 123 21.79 -0.33 9.36
CA TYR A 123 22.69 0.69 9.95
C TYR A 123 21.90 1.94 10.33
N LYS A 124 21.00 1.81 11.31
CA LYS A 124 20.37 2.96 11.95
C LYS A 124 20.57 2.87 13.46
#